data_AF-D0NDR4-F1
#
_entry.id   AF-D0NDR4-F1
#
_cell.length_a   1.000
_cell.length_b   1.000
_cell.length_c   1.000
_cell.angle_alpha   90.00
_cell.angle_beta   90.00
_cell.angle_gamma   90.00
#
_symmetry.space_group_name_H-M   'P 1'
#
loop_
_entity.id
_entity.type
_entity.pdbx_description
1 polymer ?
#
loop_
_entity_poly.entity_id
_entity_poly.type
_entity_poly.pdbx_seq_one_letter_code
_entity_poly.pdbx_strand_id
1 'polypeptide(L)'
;MSGLYSRRATNEKRGKKPGKSAMVVVVDSYLESPSGGTASDLYRAARKLSAHNEFFAANHTALSLQLLDTLAEHLLAVVASNKAAGVQDEASTEYSQSTQLTLEDSLQLLELCYLFARKTAIRYPSHALCKLLQWLVESVSVSALWNGCQVDTGLKLQLLVLTEMIKISAGVRIYAKEMKKIKDFYRAATVHVN
;
A
#
# COMPACT_ATOMS: atom_id res chain seq x y z
N MET A 1 69.66 -0.03 -26.47
CA MET A 1 68.97 -1.34 -26.44
C MET A 1 68.27 -1.46 -25.09
N SER A 2 67.22 -0.68 -24.80
CA SER A 2 65.81 -0.84 -25.19
C SER A 2 65.15 -2.12 -24.63
N GLY A 3 64.12 -1.95 -23.79
CA GLY A 3 63.17 -2.99 -23.37
C GLY A 3 62.78 -2.90 -21.88
N LEU A 4 62.01 -1.91 -21.43
CA LEU A 4 60.53 -1.88 -21.32
C LEU A 4 59.92 -2.87 -20.30
N TYR A 5 59.47 -2.29 -19.17
CA TYR A 5 58.27 -2.59 -18.36
C TYR A 5 57.93 -4.02 -17.93
N SER A 6 57.76 -4.22 -16.61
CA SER A 6 56.41 -4.48 -16.06
C SER A 6 56.37 -4.34 -14.53
N ARG A 7 55.85 -3.20 -14.05
CA ARG A 7 55.33 -3.05 -12.68
C ARG A 7 54.07 -3.91 -12.56
N ARG A 8 54.10 -4.97 -11.74
CA ARG A 8 52.87 -5.63 -11.27
C ARG A 8 52.18 -4.68 -10.28
N ALA A 9 51.30 -3.84 -10.80
CA ALA A 9 50.26 -3.20 -10.02
C ALA A 9 49.28 -4.29 -9.58
N THR A 10 49.27 -4.61 -8.28
CA THR A 10 48.20 -5.36 -7.66
C THR A 10 46.94 -4.52 -7.76
N ASN A 11 46.06 -4.88 -8.70
CA ASN A 11 44.71 -4.36 -8.79
C ASN A 11 44.00 -4.61 -7.46
N GLU A 12 43.92 -3.57 -6.62
CA GLU A 12 42.91 -3.47 -5.58
C GLU A 12 41.55 -3.66 -6.27
N LYS A 13 40.93 -4.82 -6.01
CA LYS A 13 39.51 -5.02 -6.30
C LYS A 13 38.76 -3.99 -5.48
N ARG A 14 38.42 -2.85 -6.11
CA ARG A 14 37.41 -1.91 -5.61
C ARG A 14 36.22 -2.76 -5.19
N GLY A 15 36.02 -2.88 -3.88
CA GLY A 15 34.79 -3.41 -3.31
C GLY A 15 33.65 -2.58 -3.87
N LYS A 16 32.97 -3.13 -4.88
CA LYS A 16 31.70 -2.61 -5.36
C LYS A 16 30.78 -2.71 -4.15
N LYS A 17 30.55 -1.59 -3.45
CA LYS A 17 29.46 -1.49 -2.48
C LYS A 17 28.24 -2.08 -3.18
N PRO A 18 27.50 -3.04 -2.58
CA PRO A 18 26.29 -3.53 -3.20
C PRO A 18 25.41 -2.30 -3.43
N GLY A 19 25.12 -2.00 -4.70
CA GLY A 19 24.22 -0.89 -5.03
C GLY A 19 22.91 -1.13 -4.28
N LYS A 20 22.35 -0.07 -3.67
CA LYS A 20 21.01 -0.14 -3.08
C LYS A 20 20.07 -0.78 -4.10
N SER A 21 19.27 -1.76 -3.67
CA SER A 21 18.27 -2.39 -4.54
C SER A 21 17.38 -1.32 -5.17
N ALA A 22 17.03 -1.47 -6.45
CA ALA A 22 16.15 -0.54 -7.15
C ALA A 22 14.83 -0.33 -6.40
N MET A 23 14.32 -1.36 -5.72
CA MET A 23 13.13 -1.25 -4.86
C MET A 23 13.36 -0.31 -3.67
N VAL A 24 14.51 -0.44 -2.99
CA VAL A 24 14.85 0.40 -1.83
C VAL A 24 14.91 1.87 -2.24
N VAL A 25 15.48 2.17 -3.42
CA VAL A 25 15.59 3.55 -3.91
C VAL A 25 14.22 4.18 -4.16
N VAL A 26 13.29 3.43 -4.77
CA VAL A 26 11.95 3.94 -5.07
C VAL A 26 11.12 4.06 -3.79
N VAL A 27 11.28 3.14 -2.84
CA VAL A 27 10.64 3.25 -1.52
C VAL A 27 11.18 4.45 -0.74
N ASP A 28 12.50 4.65 -0.68
CA ASP A 28 13.13 5.81 -0.04
C ASP A 28 12.57 7.11 -0.66
N SER A 29 12.50 7.19 -1.99
CA SER A 29 11.95 8.37 -2.69
C SER A 29 10.47 8.64 -2.37
N TYR A 30 9.66 7.59 -2.21
CA TYR A 30 8.25 7.75 -1.82
C TYR A 30 8.13 8.21 -0.37
N LEU A 31 8.93 7.65 0.54
CA LEU A 31 8.94 8.00 1.96
C LEU A 31 9.41 9.45 2.20
N GLU A 32 10.36 9.95 1.39
CA GLU A 32 10.85 11.32 1.46
C GLU A 32 9.81 12.35 1.00
N SER A 33 9.02 12.02 -0.02
CA SER A 33 8.00 12.93 -0.58
C SER A 33 6.78 12.16 -1.10
N PRO A 34 5.82 11.82 -0.22
CA PRO A 34 4.61 11.10 -0.61
C PRO A 34 3.71 11.98 -1.48
N SER A 35 3.51 11.57 -2.73
CA SER A 35 2.69 12.29 -3.72
C SER A 35 2.12 11.31 -4.75
N GLY A 36 1.13 11.72 -5.56
CA GLY A 36 0.59 10.88 -6.62
C GLY A 36 1.66 10.43 -7.63
N GLY A 37 2.65 11.28 -7.92
CA GLY A 37 3.78 10.95 -8.80
C GLY A 37 4.70 9.88 -8.21
N THR A 38 5.14 10.06 -6.97
CA THR A 38 6.01 9.08 -6.30
C THR A 38 5.27 7.77 -6.01
N ALA A 39 3.95 7.82 -5.76
CA ALA A 39 3.10 6.63 -5.65
C ALA A 39 3.02 5.85 -6.98
N SER A 40 2.82 6.56 -8.10
CA SER A 40 2.78 5.96 -9.44
C SER A 40 4.10 5.28 -9.82
N ASP A 41 5.23 5.90 -9.47
CA ASP A 41 6.55 5.33 -9.71
C ASP A 41 6.79 4.08 -8.85
N LEU A 42 6.41 4.14 -7.57
CA LEU A 42 6.43 2.99 -6.66
C LEU A 42 5.56 1.86 -7.17
N TYR A 43 4.35 2.17 -7.64
CA TYR A 43 3.42 1.21 -8.23
C TYR A 43 4.02 0.50 -9.45
N ARG A 44 4.59 1.28 -10.37
CA ARG A 44 5.25 0.75 -11.57
C ARG A 44 6.44 -0.14 -11.21
N ALA A 45 7.25 0.26 -10.23
CA ALA A 45 8.38 -0.53 -9.76
C ALA A 45 7.92 -1.83 -9.09
N ALA A 46 6.93 -1.75 -8.20
CA ALA A 46 6.36 -2.89 -7.49
C ALA A 46 5.75 -3.92 -8.45
N ARG A 47 5.07 -3.49 -9.52
CA ARG A 47 4.52 -4.43 -10.52
C ARG A 47 5.60 -5.09 -11.37
N LYS A 48 6.64 -4.37 -11.75
CA LYS A 48 7.75 -4.93 -12.55
C LYS A 48 8.62 -5.89 -11.75
N LEU A 49 8.74 -5.67 -10.44
CA LEU A 49 9.66 -6.39 -9.56
C LEU A 49 8.91 -7.26 -8.54
N SER A 50 7.84 -7.93 -8.97
CA SER A 50 6.93 -8.69 -8.08
C SER A 50 7.65 -9.71 -7.18
N ALA A 51 8.66 -10.42 -7.71
CA ALA A 51 9.49 -11.35 -6.92
C ALA A 51 10.38 -10.65 -5.89
N HIS A 52 10.82 -9.42 -6.16
CA HIS A 52 11.61 -8.62 -5.22
C HIS A 52 10.77 -7.99 -4.13
N ASN A 53 9.46 -7.80 -4.33
CA ASN A 53 8.57 -7.30 -3.27
C ASN A 53 8.47 -8.30 -2.12
N GLU A 54 8.35 -9.59 -2.44
CA GLU A 54 8.30 -10.66 -1.44
C GLU A 54 9.61 -10.73 -0.65
N PHE A 55 10.74 -10.61 -1.35
CA PHE A 55 12.06 -10.53 -0.71
C PHE A 55 12.24 -9.25 0.12
N PHE A 56 11.69 -8.12 -0.35
CA PHE A 56 11.78 -6.84 0.34
C PHE A 56 11.00 -6.87 1.67
N ALA A 57 9.75 -7.35 1.66
CA ALA A 57 8.92 -7.42 2.87
C ALA A 57 9.54 -8.33 3.95
N ALA A 58 10.17 -9.43 3.54
CA ALA A 58 10.82 -10.38 4.46
C ALA A 58 12.13 -9.85 5.06
N ASN A 59 12.92 -9.07 4.30
CA ASN A 59 14.26 -8.63 4.72
C ASN A 59 14.31 -7.18 5.21
N HIS A 60 13.29 -6.37 4.90
CA HIS A 60 13.19 -4.97 5.25
C HIS A 60 11.87 -4.68 5.98
N THR A 61 11.56 -5.47 7.01
CA THR A 61 10.30 -5.34 7.77
C THR A 61 10.09 -3.94 8.34
N ALA A 62 11.13 -3.29 8.88
CA ALA A 62 11.02 -1.92 9.41
C ALA A 62 10.64 -0.90 8.32
N LEU A 63 11.30 -0.96 7.15
CA LEU A 63 10.96 -0.10 6.01
C LEU A 63 9.58 -0.43 5.44
N SER A 64 9.18 -1.69 5.45
CA SER A 64 7.86 -2.13 4.98
C SER A 64 6.75 -1.62 5.90
N LEU A 65 6.97 -1.62 7.21
CA LEU A 65 6.04 -1.02 8.18
C LEU A 65 5.95 0.49 8.01
N GLN A 66 7.10 1.18 7.88
CA GLN A 66 7.12 2.62 7.62
C GLN A 66 6.40 2.97 6.31
N LEU A 67 6.62 2.19 5.26
CA LEU A 67 5.94 2.35 3.98
C LEU A 67 4.43 2.14 4.10
N LEU A 68 3.99 1.11 4.83
CA LEU A 68 2.58 0.87 5.08
C LEU A 68 1.95 2.02 5.89
N ASP A 69 2.66 2.60 6.85
CA ASP A 69 2.19 3.76 7.60
C ASP A 69 1.99 4.98 6.68
N THR A 70 2.99 5.29 5.85
CA THR A 70 2.92 6.39 4.88
C THR A 70 1.82 6.17 3.83
N LEU A 71 1.68 4.95 3.31
CA LEU A 71 0.62 4.59 2.38
C LEU A 71 -0.77 4.73 3.02
N ALA A 72 -0.91 4.34 4.29
CA ALA A 72 -2.16 4.48 5.03
C ALA A 72 -2.55 5.95 5.19
N GLU A 73 -1.62 6.83 5.57
CA GLU A 73 -1.88 8.27 5.69
C GLU A 73 -2.25 8.89 4.35
N HIS A 74 -1.51 8.56 3.29
CA HIS A 74 -1.76 9.07 1.95
C HIS A 74 -3.12 8.60 1.41
N LEU A 75 -3.45 7.32 1.54
CA LEU A 75 -4.75 6.78 1.12
C LEU A 75 -5.90 7.45 1.87
N LEU A 76 -5.79 7.61 3.20
CA LEU A 76 -6.84 8.26 3.99
C LEU A 76 -7.00 9.74 3.62
N ALA A 77 -5.90 10.44 3.27
CA ALA A 77 -5.96 11.82 2.80
C ALA A 77 -6.69 11.92 1.44
N VAL A 78 -6.37 11.05 0.48
CA VAL A 78 -7.05 10.98 -0.83
C VAL A 78 -8.53 10.68 -0.66
N VAL A 79 -8.88 9.69 0.16
CA VAL A 79 -10.28 9.30 0.38
C VAL A 79 -11.07 10.40 1.11
N ALA A 80 -10.45 11.09 2.08
CA ALA A 80 -11.09 12.23 2.75
C ALA A 80 -11.34 13.39 1.78
N SER A 81 -10.40 13.68 0.89
CA SER A 81 -10.56 14.69 -0.16
C SER A 81 -11.71 14.34 -1.11
N ASN A 82 -11.83 13.07 -1.52
CA ASN A 82 -12.91 12.61 -2.37
C ASN A 82 -14.29 12.74 -1.72
N LYS A 83 -14.41 12.45 -0.41
CA LYS A 83 -15.65 12.67 0.34
C LYS A 83 -16.02 14.15 0.40
N ALA A 84 -15.06 15.04 0.58
CA ALA A 84 -15.31 16.48 0.62
C ALA A 84 -15.77 17.02 -0.76
N ALA A 85 -15.18 16.52 -1.85
CA ALA A 85 -15.57 16.89 -3.20
C ALA A 85 -16.99 16.42 -3.55
N GLY A 86 -17.37 15.20 -3.16
CA GLY A 86 -18.71 14.66 -3.43
C GLY A 86 -19.87 15.37 -2.71
N VAL A 87 -19.59 16.15 -1.65
CA VAL A 87 -20.62 16.93 -0.93
C VAL A 87 -20.87 18.30 -1.59
N GLN A 88 -19.96 18.81 -2.42
CA GLN A 88 -20.15 20.04 -3.20
C GLN A 88 -20.90 19.82 -4.52
N ASP A 89 -20.97 18.58 -5.02
CA ASP A 89 -21.54 18.25 -6.34
C ASP A 89 -23.08 18.16 -6.37
N GLU A 90 -23.79 18.25 -5.24
CA GLU A 90 -25.27 18.32 -5.25
C GLU A 90 -25.81 19.69 -5.73
N ALA A 91 -24.95 20.67 -6.02
CA ALA A 91 -25.35 22.00 -6.48
C ALA A 91 -24.86 22.40 -7.88
N SER A 92 -24.04 21.59 -8.56
CA SER A 92 -23.42 22.02 -9.84
C SER A 92 -23.32 20.87 -10.85
N THR A 93 -24.15 20.92 -11.89
CA THR A 93 -24.06 20.03 -13.05
C THR A 93 -22.87 20.39 -13.94
N GLU A 94 -21.65 19.97 -13.59
CA GLU A 94 -20.52 19.95 -14.55
C GLU A 94 -19.72 18.64 -14.41
N TYR A 95 -20.03 17.71 -15.30
CA TYR A 95 -19.34 16.45 -15.58
C TYR A 95 -17.80 16.66 -15.64
N SER A 96 -17.09 16.39 -14.55
CA SER A 96 -15.67 16.75 -14.42
C SER A 96 -14.74 15.53 -14.47
N GLN A 97 -13.78 15.56 -15.39
CA GLN A 97 -12.67 14.60 -15.56
C GLN A 97 -11.79 14.40 -14.30
N SER A 98 -11.96 15.25 -13.27
CA SER A 98 -11.21 15.22 -12.01
C SER A 98 -11.56 14.00 -11.13
N THR A 99 -12.83 13.58 -11.11
CA THR A 99 -13.33 12.52 -10.21
C THR A 99 -12.85 11.13 -10.61
N GLN A 100 -12.48 10.92 -11.88
CA GLN A 100 -11.91 9.66 -12.36
C GLN A 100 -10.46 9.46 -11.92
N LEU A 101 -9.66 10.53 -11.97
CA LEU A 101 -8.25 10.51 -11.56
C LEU A 101 -8.09 10.15 -10.08
N THR A 102 -8.93 10.71 -9.21
CA THR A 102 -8.84 10.47 -7.76
C THR A 102 -9.34 9.10 -7.31
N LEU A 103 -10.24 8.47 -8.08
CA LEU A 103 -10.65 7.08 -7.84
C LEU A 103 -9.52 6.11 -8.22
N GLU A 104 -8.89 6.32 -9.36
CA GLU A 104 -7.76 5.50 -9.83
C GLU A 104 -6.57 5.58 -8.86
N ASP A 105 -6.26 6.77 -8.35
CA ASP A 105 -5.22 6.97 -7.34
C ASP A 105 -5.50 6.16 -6.07
N SER A 106 -6.75 6.15 -5.59
CA SER A 106 -7.13 5.36 -4.40
C SER A 106 -6.97 3.85 -4.62
N LEU A 107 -7.27 3.36 -5.82
CA LEU A 107 -7.07 1.96 -6.19
C LEU A 107 -5.59 1.60 -6.27
N GLN A 108 -4.76 2.44 -6.88
CA GLN A 108 -3.32 2.23 -6.94
C GLN A 108 -2.69 2.19 -5.55
N LEU A 109 -3.09 3.10 -4.65
CA LEU A 109 -2.63 3.10 -3.26
C LEU A 109 -3.09 1.85 -2.50
N LEU A 110 -4.33 1.38 -2.72
CA LEU A 110 -4.80 0.10 -2.17
C LEU A 110 -4.01 -1.10 -2.70
N GLU A 111 -3.63 -1.11 -3.99
CA GLU A 111 -2.82 -2.18 -4.57
C GLU A 111 -1.41 -2.19 -3.94
N LEU A 112 -0.81 -1.02 -3.74
CA LEU A 112 0.45 -0.87 -3.02
C LEU A 112 0.34 -1.40 -1.59
N CYS A 113 -0.71 -1.02 -0.85
CA CYS A 113 -0.99 -1.55 0.48
C CYS A 113 -1.06 -3.08 0.48
N TYR A 114 -1.76 -3.67 -0.48
CA TYR A 114 -1.86 -5.12 -0.62
C TYR A 114 -0.49 -5.78 -0.85
N LEU A 115 0.30 -5.25 -1.80
CA LEU A 115 1.61 -5.80 -2.16
C LEU A 115 2.58 -5.79 -0.98
N PHE A 116 2.61 -4.71 -0.21
CA PHE A 116 3.51 -4.59 0.94
C PHE A 116 2.95 -5.23 2.23
N ALA A 117 1.64 -5.49 2.33
CA ALA A 117 1.06 -6.22 3.45
C ALA A 117 1.29 -7.74 3.37
N ARG A 118 1.32 -8.34 2.17
CA ARG A 118 1.28 -9.80 1.91
C ARG A 118 2.29 -10.67 2.67
N LYS A 119 3.38 -10.08 3.18
CA LYS A 119 4.41 -10.77 3.98
C LYS A 119 4.98 -9.94 5.13
N THR A 120 4.38 -8.80 5.44
CA THR A 120 4.87 -7.93 6.51
C THR A 120 4.20 -8.32 7.82
N ALA A 121 4.98 -8.84 8.76
CA ALA A 121 4.49 -9.20 10.08
C ALA A 121 4.27 -7.94 10.93
N ILE A 122 3.02 -7.51 11.07
CA ILE A 122 2.63 -6.36 11.88
C ILE A 122 2.45 -6.85 13.32
N ARG A 123 3.42 -6.60 14.20
CA ARG A 123 3.30 -6.99 15.61
C ARG A 123 2.16 -6.23 16.30
N TYR A 124 2.15 -4.92 16.13
CA TYR A 124 1.10 -4.02 16.59
C TYR A 124 0.85 -2.98 15.50
N PRO A 125 -0.40 -2.73 15.09
CA PRO A 125 -0.69 -1.69 14.12
C PRO A 125 -0.32 -0.33 14.72
N SER A 126 0.36 0.50 13.94
CA SER A 126 0.59 1.91 14.26
C SER A 126 -0.73 2.66 14.30
N HIS A 127 -0.72 3.92 14.75
CA HIS A 127 -1.90 4.78 14.69
C HIS A 127 -2.44 4.97 13.25
N ALA A 128 -1.57 5.10 12.25
CA ALA A 128 -1.95 5.22 10.85
C ALA A 128 -2.65 3.94 10.36
N LEU A 129 -2.07 2.77 10.64
CA LEU A 129 -2.67 1.48 10.28
C LEU A 129 -3.96 1.21 11.04
N CYS A 130 -4.06 1.63 12.30
CA CYS A 130 -5.29 1.56 13.08
C CYS A 130 -6.44 2.32 12.40
N LYS A 131 -6.18 3.53 11.88
CA LYS A 131 -7.15 4.31 11.12
C LYS A 131 -7.50 3.65 9.79
N LEU A 132 -6.49 3.15 9.07
CA LEU A 132 -6.71 2.43 7.81
C LEU A 132 -7.60 1.20 8.02
N LEU A 133 -7.31 0.40 9.04
CA LEU A 133 -8.09 -0.79 9.37
C LEU A 133 -9.54 -0.44 9.75
N GLN A 134 -9.74 0.62 10.55
CA GLN A 134 -11.09 1.12 10.87
C GLN A 134 -11.84 1.52 9.59
N TRP A 135 -11.18 2.29 8.72
CA TRP A 135 -11.77 2.72 7.45
C TRP A 135 -12.09 1.55 6.53
N LEU A 136 -11.21 0.54 6.40
CA LEU A 136 -11.46 -0.66 5.61
C LEU A 136 -12.68 -1.43 6.13
N VAL A 137 -12.74 -1.66 7.44
CA VAL A 137 -13.86 -2.37 8.09
C VAL A 137 -15.17 -1.61 7.89
N GLU A 138 -15.16 -0.29 8.06
CA GLU A 138 -16.35 0.54 7.85
C GLU A 138 -16.78 0.59 6.38
N SER A 139 -15.84 0.84 5.46
CA SER A 139 -16.09 0.91 4.01
C SER A 139 -16.68 -0.40 3.49
N VAL A 140 -16.08 -1.54 3.82
CA VAL A 140 -16.60 -2.86 3.41
C VAL A 140 -18.00 -3.09 3.99
N SER A 141 -18.23 -2.74 5.25
CA SER A 141 -19.54 -2.91 5.89
C SER A 141 -20.64 -2.11 5.20
N VAL A 142 -20.33 -0.91 4.72
CA VAL A 142 -21.28 -0.04 4.00
C VAL A 142 -21.49 -0.53 2.56
N SER A 143 -20.40 -0.75 1.81
CA SER A 143 -20.46 -1.14 0.39
C SER A 143 -21.16 -2.49 0.17
N ALA A 144 -20.99 -3.43 1.10
CA ALA A 144 -21.67 -4.73 1.07
C ALA A 144 -23.20 -4.62 1.11
N LEU A 145 -23.72 -3.63 1.84
CA LEU A 145 -25.15 -3.41 2.03
C LEU A 145 -25.81 -2.68 0.86
N TRP A 146 -25.04 -1.91 0.09
CA TRP A 146 -25.57 -1.06 -0.99
C TRP A 146 -25.55 -1.72 -2.38
N ASN A 147 -24.44 -2.37 -2.78
CA ASN A 147 -24.17 -2.60 -4.21
C ASN A 147 -24.01 -4.05 -4.66
N GLY A 148 -24.27 -5.06 -3.82
CA GLY A 148 -24.29 -6.46 -4.26
C GLY A 148 -23.05 -6.89 -5.08
N CYS A 149 -21.86 -6.79 -4.50
CA CYS A 149 -20.56 -7.43 -4.77
C CYS A 149 -20.03 -7.74 -6.21
N GLN A 150 -20.83 -7.93 -7.26
CA GLN A 150 -20.35 -8.63 -8.46
C GLN A 150 -19.30 -7.85 -9.28
N VAL A 151 -19.26 -6.50 -9.19
CA VAL A 151 -18.43 -5.67 -10.09
C VAL A 151 -17.51 -4.67 -9.38
N ASP A 152 -17.52 -4.57 -8.05
CA ASP A 152 -16.72 -3.56 -7.35
C ASP A 152 -15.27 -4.04 -7.11
N THR A 153 -14.38 -3.67 -8.04
CA THR A 153 -12.93 -3.90 -7.94
C THR A 153 -12.33 -3.26 -6.68
N GLY A 154 -12.85 -2.11 -6.24
CA GLY A 154 -12.39 -1.43 -5.03
C GLY A 154 -12.71 -2.24 -3.78
N LEU A 155 -13.94 -2.74 -3.67
CA LEU A 155 -14.36 -3.60 -2.56
C LEU A 155 -13.51 -4.88 -2.46
N LYS A 156 -13.26 -5.55 -3.60
CA LYS A 156 -12.39 -6.73 -3.66
C LYS A 156 -10.99 -6.42 -3.14
N LEU A 157 -10.44 -5.28 -3.55
CA LEU A 157 -9.10 -4.88 -3.15
C LEU A 157 -9.01 -4.49 -1.67
N GLN A 158 -10.02 -3.78 -1.14
CA GLN A 158 -10.14 -3.49 0.30
C GLN A 158 -10.16 -4.78 1.14
N LEU A 159 -10.93 -5.79 0.71
CA LEU A 159 -10.98 -7.11 1.36
C LEU A 159 -9.62 -7.83 1.30
N LEU A 160 -8.90 -7.75 0.17
CA LEU A 160 -7.57 -8.34 0.03
C LEU A 160 -6.55 -7.68 0.98
N VAL A 161 -6.52 -6.34 1.04
CA VAL A 161 -5.65 -5.61 1.98
C VAL A 161 -5.95 -6.02 3.42
N LEU A 162 -7.23 -6.00 3.81
CA LEU A 162 -7.65 -6.38 5.15
C LEU A 162 -7.25 -7.82 5.49
N THR A 163 -7.43 -8.74 4.54
CA THR A 163 -7.04 -10.15 4.68
C THR A 163 -5.54 -10.29 4.93
N GLU A 164 -4.69 -9.68 4.11
CA GLU A 164 -3.24 -9.80 4.25
C GLU A 164 -2.73 -9.16 5.55
N MET A 165 -3.29 -8.02 5.97
CA MET A 165 -2.95 -7.41 7.26
C MET A 165 -3.34 -8.29 8.46
N ILE A 166 -4.45 -9.04 8.39
CA ILE A 166 -4.96 -9.90 9.47
C ILE A 166 -4.25 -11.27 9.53
N LYS A 167 -3.96 -11.86 8.36
CA LYS A 167 -3.56 -13.26 8.21
C LYS A 167 -2.38 -13.68 9.08
N ILE A 168 -1.30 -12.89 9.08
CA ILE A 168 -0.05 -13.22 9.79
C ILE A 168 0.23 -12.36 11.03
N SER A 169 -0.65 -11.41 11.34
CA SER A 169 -0.40 -10.37 12.35
C SER A 169 -1.34 -10.52 13.54
N ALA A 170 -0.84 -11.08 14.65
CA ALA A 170 -1.65 -11.31 15.85
C ALA A 170 -2.17 -10.01 16.48
N GLY A 171 -1.36 -8.95 16.53
CA GLY A 171 -1.82 -7.66 17.06
C GLY A 171 -2.92 -7.02 16.22
N VAL A 172 -2.85 -7.17 14.89
CA VAL A 172 -3.93 -6.72 13.98
C VAL A 172 -5.22 -7.51 14.24
N ARG A 173 -5.14 -8.84 14.44
CA ARG A 173 -6.30 -9.66 14.80
C ARG A 173 -6.95 -9.23 16.11
N ILE A 174 -6.16 -8.98 17.14
CA ILE A 174 -6.66 -8.53 18.45
C ILE A 174 -7.35 -7.17 18.29
N TYR A 175 -6.68 -6.22 17.64
CA TYR A 175 -7.23 -4.89 17.40
C TYR A 175 -8.54 -4.93 16.60
N ALA A 176 -8.60 -5.73 15.52
CA ALA A 176 -9.80 -5.86 14.69
C ALA A 176 -11.01 -6.40 15.48
N LYS A 177 -10.80 -7.33 16.42
CA LYS A 177 -11.89 -7.88 17.25
C LYS A 177 -12.52 -6.84 18.20
N GLU A 178 -11.75 -5.84 18.60
CA GLU A 178 -12.20 -4.77 19.50
C GLU A 178 -12.83 -3.58 18.75
N MET A 179 -12.88 -3.61 17.41
CA MET A 179 -13.48 -2.53 16.63
C MET A 179 -15.01 -2.47 16.81
N LYS A 180 -15.54 -1.27 17.02
CA LYS A 180 -16.98 -1.02 17.15
C LYS A 180 -17.82 -1.59 16.01
N LYS A 181 -17.27 -1.60 14.78
CA LYS A 181 -17.95 -2.02 13.54
C LYS A 181 -17.71 -3.49 13.16
N ILE A 182 -17.04 -4.28 13.98
CA ILE A 182 -16.66 -5.66 13.61
C ILE A 182 -17.87 -6.58 13.37
N LYS A 183 -18.98 -6.38 14.10
CA LYS A 183 -20.22 -7.16 13.90
C LYS A 183 -20.87 -6.86 12.55
N ASP A 184 -20.93 -5.58 12.18
CA ASP A 184 -21.44 -5.13 10.88
C ASP A 184 -20.59 -5.74 9.76
N PHE A 185 -19.27 -5.74 9.94
CA PHE A 185 -18.33 -6.36 9.00
C PHE A 185 -18.54 -7.87 8.86
N TYR A 186 -18.72 -8.62 9.96
CA TYR A 186 -18.99 -10.06 9.85
C TYR A 186 -20.31 -10.35 9.13
N ARG A 187 -21.33 -9.52 9.33
CA ARG A 187 -22.59 -9.61 8.58
C ARG A 187 -22.36 -9.36 7.10
N ALA A 188 -21.64 -8.31 6.75
CA ALA A 188 -21.26 -7.98 5.37
C ALA A 188 -20.45 -9.12 4.71
N ALA A 189 -19.44 -9.64 5.41
CA ALA A 189 -18.63 -10.76 4.95
C ALA A 189 -19.48 -12.02 4.71
N THR A 190 -20.47 -12.29 5.56
CA THR A 190 -21.41 -13.41 5.38
C THR A 190 -22.25 -13.24 4.11
N VAL A 191 -22.70 -12.02 3.82
CA VAL A 191 -23.41 -11.72 2.56
C VAL A 191 -22.51 -11.93 1.34
N HIS A 192 -21.21 -11.69 1.45
CA HIS A 192 -20.26 -11.90 0.34
C HIS A 192 -19.84 -13.35 0.10
N VAL A 193 -20.01 -14.22 1.09
CA VAL A 193 -19.69 -15.65 0.97
C VAL A 193 -20.84 -16.44 0.32
N ASN A 194 -22.08 -15.94 0.45
CA ASN A 194 -23.29 -16.56 -0.08
C ASN A 194 -23.68 -15.97 -1.45
#